data_AF-A0A6N6PCY9-F1
#
_entry.id   AF-A0A6N6PCY9-F1
#
_cell.length_a   1.000
_cell.length_b   1.000
_cell.length_c   1.000
_cell.angle_alpha   90.00
_cell.angle_beta   90.00
_cell.angle_gamma   90.00
#
_symmetry.space_group_name_H-M   'P 1'
#
loop_
_entity.id
_entity.type
_entity.pdbx_description
1 polymer ?
#
loop_
_entity_poly.entity_id
_entity_poly.type
_entity_poly.pdbx_seq_one_letter_code
_entity_poly.pdbx_strand_id
1 'polypeptide(L)'
;MSSPQPTRWWPALVVVVLAALRWGQIWFFRDSDRQFKVRGTFQMLGVAVVLLLVWLLFFSRLRVRTRLLVLGVLLAAVGASALLVRVRGFTGDLIPILEWRWASPKVAPSRHLAPVEGSAQVVRGGADFAQILGPQRNGVLAEPALAPVWDQQPPQLLWRQPIGAGWAGFAVRGRFAVTLEQAEEREEIVCYDLLTGARRWAHGYPARFEESSAGIGPRTVPTISGERVYATGATGILTCLDLATGRELWRRDLLKEHGAQVPNWGFSGSPLVTDGKIVVTPGGPNGHSVAAYEAETGKLLWHAGDDRAGYSSPVLETLGGQPQILVFSGSMVAGYDLPTGRQLWQRAIPTAAHVANPVPVSPTRFLVSCGYGIGTYLLNVERAETPPWTVTQIWKTPRLKSKFANFFRIEDSVYGLDDGRLVCLDLATGDLRWRGERYGHGQLLLVAGRLLVLAENGEVILVEITPTEAREVS
;
A
#
# COMPACT_ATOMS: atom_id res chain seq x y z
N MET A 1 20.13 49.74 44.26
CA MET A 1 19.25 48.74 43.61
C MET A 1 19.73 48.58 42.17
N SER A 2 20.31 47.44 41.81
CA SER A 2 20.76 47.17 40.44
C SER A 2 19.54 47.08 39.51
N SER A 3 19.52 47.87 38.44
CA SER A 3 18.50 47.78 37.40
C SER A 3 18.44 46.35 36.84
N PRO A 4 17.24 45.80 36.59
CA PRO A 4 17.11 44.46 36.04
C PRO A 4 17.81 44.40 34.68
N GLN A 5 18.74 43.45 34.52
CA GLN A 5 19.40 43.26 33.23
C GLN A 5 18.35 42.87 32.17
N PRO A 6 18.43 43.43 30.94
CA PRO A 6 17.47 43.13 29.89
C PRO A 6 17.53 41.66 29.49
N THR A 7 16.35 41.12 29.16
CA THR A 7 16.18 39.76 28.63
C THR A 7 17.04 39.57 27.38
N ARG A 8 17.83 38.50 27.33
CA ARG A 8 18.66 38.18 26.17
C ARG A 8 17.83 37.42 25.14
N TRP A 9 17.13 38.15 24.26
CA TRP A 9 16.31 37.54 23.21
C TRP A 9 17.09 37.05 21.99
N TRP A 10 18.28 37.61 21.75
CA TRP A 10 19.06 37.29 20.56
C TRP A 10 19.34 35.78 20.36
N PRO A 11 19.59 34.92 21.38
CA PRO A 11 19.82 33.51 21.12
C PRO A 11 18.54 32.80 20.66
N ALA A 12 17.37 33.16 21.21
CA ALA A 12 16.09 32.64 20.73
C ALA A 12 15.83 33.07 19.29
N LEU A 13 16.13 34.33 18.94
CA LEU A 13 16.02 34.81 17.56
C LEU A 13 16.94 34.03 16.62
N VAL A 14 18.18 33.75 17.03
CA VAL A 14 19.11 32.92 16.25
C VAL A 14 18.55 31.51 16.03
N VAL A 15 18.02 30.87 17.07
CA VAL A 15 17.39 29.53 16.93
C VAL A 15 16.23 29.57 15.94
N VAL A 16 15.35 30.57 16.03
CA VAL A 16 14.20 30.73 15.12
C VAL A 16 14.67 30.98 13.68
N VAL A 17 15.66 31.85 13.48
CA VAL A 17 16.22 32.14 12.15
C VAL A 17 16.88 30.90 11.55
N LEU A 18 17.68 30.16 12.32
CA LEU A 18 18.30 28.91 11.86
C LEU A 18 17.26 27.83 11.54
N ALA A 19 16.20 27.73 12.35
CA ALA A 19 15.07 26.84 12.09
C ALA A 19 14.36 27.21 10.77
N ALA A 20 14.12 28.51 10.52
CA ALA A 20 13.50 29.01 9.30
C ALA A 20 14.39 28.77 8.06
N LEU A 21 15.71 29.03 8.17
CA LEU A 21 16.67 28.73 7.11
C LEU A 21 16.73 27.23 6.81
N ARG A 22 16.76 26.40 7.86
CA ARG A 22 16.75 24.94 7.72
C ARG A 22 15.45 24.45 7.09
N TRP A 23 14.31 25.02 7.46
CA TRP A 23 13.02 24.72 6.83
C TRP A 23 13.04 25.08 5.34
N GLY A 24 13.52 26.28 4.99
CA GLY A 24 13.69 26.69 3.60
C GLY A 24 14.61 25.76 2.81
N GLN A 25 15.73 25.34 3.41
CA GLN A 25 16.64 24.34 2.83
C GLN A 25 15.94 23.00 2.57
N ILE A 26 15.11 22.52 3.51
CA ILE A 26 14.38 21.26 3.39
C ILE A 26 13.36 21.31 2.23
N TRP A 27 12.60 22.41 2.13
CA TRP A 27 11.47 22.46 1.20
C TRP A 27 11.83 22.93 -0.20
N PHE A 28 12.78 23.87 -0.34
CA PHE A 28 13.11 24.50 -1.62
C PHE A 28 14.40 24.00 -2.27
N PHE A 29 15.40 23.59 -1.49
CA PHE A 29 16.73 23.29 -2.02
C PHE A 29 17.08 21.79 -2.03
N ARG A 30 16.34 20.98 -1.27
CA ARG A 30 16.54 19.53 -1.26
C ARG A 30 15.58 18.84 -2.23
N ASP A 31 16.12 18.30 -3.31
CA ASP A 31 15.39 17.39 -4.19
C ASP A 31 15.25 16.05 -3.45
N SER A 32 14.18 15.94 -2.66
CA SER A 32 13.89 14.80 -1.81
C SER A 32 12.39 14.63 -1.70
N ASP A 33 11.97 13.38 -1.51
CA ASP A 33 10.55 13.06 -1.42
C ASP A 33 9.90 13.78 -0.25
N ARG A 34 8.59 13.98 -0.38
CA ARG A 34 7.79 14.74 0.58
C ARG A 34 7.90 14.19 1.99
N GLN A 35 7.99 12.88 2.15
CA GLN A 35 8.16 12.23 3.47
C GLN A 35 9.49 12.56 4.13
N PHE A 36 10.58 12.64 3.36
CA PHE A 36 11.86 13.06 3.88
C PHE A 36 11.84 14.53 4.30
N LYS A 37 11.09 15.36 3.56
CA LYS A 37 10.84 16.77 3.93
C LYS A 37 10.01 16.88 5.20
N VAL A 38 8.93 16.11 5.33
CA VAL A 38 8.08 16.06 6.54
C VAL A 38 8.89 15.58 7.75
N ARG A 39 9.60 14.45 7.63
CA ARG A 39 10.45 13.91 8.70
C ARG A 39 11.55 14.90 9.11
N GLY A 40 12.23 15.50 8.13
CA GLY A 40 13.25 16.53 8.38
C GLY A 40 12.69 17.77 9.07
N THR A 41 11.44 18.15 8.75
CA THR A 41 10.74 19.26 9.41
C THR A 41 10.47 18.94 10.87
N PHE A 42 9.95 17.74 11.19
CA PHE A 42 9.73 17.32 12.58
C PHE A 42 11.03 17.26 13.39
N GLN A 43 12.11 16.72 12.81
CA GLN A 43 13.42 16.70 13.46
C GLN A 43 13.94 18.11 13.74
N MET A 44 13.83 19.02 12.77
CA MET A 44 14.21 20.42 12.92
C MET A 44 13.41 21.12 14.01
N LEU A 45 12.09 20.93 14.04
CA LEU A 45 11.22 21.49 15.08
C LEU A 45 11.59 20.95 16.47
N GLY A 46 11.86 19.64 16.59
CA GLY A 46 12.30 19.03 17.85
C GLY A 46 13.60 19.65 18.37
N VAL A 47 14.61 19.81 17.52
CA VAL A 47 15.88 20.48 17.88
C VAL A 47 15.65 21.94 18.27
N ALA A 48 14.83 22.68 17.52
CA ALA A 48 14.51 24.07 17.83
C ALA A 48 13.83 24.21 19.21
N VAL A 49 12.88 23.34 19.52
CA VAL A 49 12.21 23.30 20.85
C VAL A 49 13.23 23.06 21.96
N VAL A 50 14.11 22.07 21.81
CA VAL A 50 15.16 21.79 22.82
C VAL A 50 16.07 23.00 23.02
N LEU A 51 16.54 23.62 21.94
CA LEU A 51 17.41 24.80 22.03
C LEU A 51 16.68 26.01 22.65
N LEU A 52 15.40 26.21 22.35
CA LEU A 52 14.58 27.25 22.98
C LEU A 52 14.36 26.98 24.47
N LEU A 53 14.19 25.73 24.89
CA LEU A 53 14.11 25.35 26.30
C LEU A 53 15.44 25.60 27.02
N VAL A 54 16.57 25.24 26.41
CA VAL A 54 17.91 25.55 26.95
C VAL A 54 18.10 27.06 27.09
N TRP A 55 17.72 27.83 26.07
CA TRP A 55 17.74 29.29 26.14
C TRP A 55 16.86 29.80 27.28
N LEU A 56 15.61 29.34 27.36
CA LEU A 56 14.65 29.77 28.39
C LEU A 56 15.21 29.53 29.79
N LEU A 57 15.75 28.34 30.04
CA LEU A 57 16.19 27.90 31.36
C LEU A 57 17.51 28.52 31.79
N PHE A 58 18.47 28.67 30.86
CA PHE A 58 19.84 29.03 31.21
C PHE A 58 20.26 30.43 30.72
N PHE A 59 19.84 30.84 29.52
CA PHE A 59 20.42 32.00 28.83
C PHE A 59 19.50 33.22 28.71
N SER A 60 18.20 33.08 29.01
CA SER A 60 17.18 34.12 28.82
C SER A 60 17.37 35.36 29.71
N ARG A 61 18.07 35.22 30.84
CA ARG A 61 18.14 36.21 31.94
C ARG A 61 16.79 36.56 32.59
N LEU A 62 15.73 35.82 32.29
CA LEU A 62 14.44 35.97 32.97
C LEU A 62 14.56 35.61 34.46
N ARG A 63 13.65 36.11 35.29
CA ARG A 63 13.56 35.70 36.70
C ARG A 63 13.27 34.19 36.77
N VAL A 64 13.88 33.47 37.71
CA VAL A 64 13.72 32.02 37.86
C VAL A 64 12.24 31.62 37.96
N ARG A 65 11.44 32.36 38.73
CA ARG A 65 9.99 32.15 38.82
C ARG A 65 9.29 32.22 37.46
N THR A 66 9.67 33.17 36.62
CA THR A 66 9.13 33.31 35.26
C THR A 66 9.55 32.14 34.37
N ARG A 67 10.82 31.69 34.45
CA ARG A 67 11.31 30.53 33.67
C ARG A 67 10.54 29.26 34.04
N LEU A 68 10.40 29.01 35.35
CA LEU A 68 9.68 27.85 35.86
C LEU A 68 8.19 27.91 35.55
N LEU A 69 7.58 29.10 35.61
CA LEU A 69 6.18 29.29 35.21
C LEU A 69 5.98 29.01 33.72
N VAL A 70 6.82 29.56 32.85
CA VAL A 70 6.74 29.29 31.40
C VAL A 70 6.96 27.79 31.11
N LEU A 71 7.96 27.17 31.74
CA LEU A 71 8.19 25.73 31.60
C LEU A 71 6.98 24.93 32.09
N GLY A 72 6.42 25.28 33.26
CA GLY A 72 5.26 24.61 33.83
C GLY A 72 4.02 24.72 32.93
N VAL A 73 3.77 25.89 32.34
CA VAL A 73 2.69 26.09 31.37
C VAL A 73 2.91 25.26 30.10
N LEU A 74 4.14 25.21 29.57
CA LEU A 74 4.47 24.39 28.41
C LEU A 74 4.26 22.89 28.70
N LEU A 75 4.73 22.41 29.86
CA LEU A 75 4.54 21.02 30.28
C LEU A 75 3.06 20.70 30.51
N ALA A 76 2.31 21.62 31.12
CA ALA A 76 0.87 21.47 31.30
C ALA A 76 0.13 21.43 29.96
N ALA A 77 0.52 22.27 28.99
CA ALA A 77 -0.07 22.28 27.65
C ALA A 77 0.24 21.00 26.85
N VAL A 78 1.46 20.46 26.96
CA VAL A 78 1.84 19.17 26.38
C VAL A 78 1.07 18.03 27.05
N GLY A 79 0.98 18.04 28.38
CA GLY A 79 0.22 17.07 29.15
C GLY A 79 -1.27 17.10 28.79
N ALA A 80 -1.88 18.28 28.73
CA ALA A 80 -3.25 18.47 28.31
C ALA A 80 -3.47 17.97 26.87
N SER A 81 -2.59 18.34 25.94
CA SER A 81 -2.65 17.84 24.56
C SER A 81 -2.60 16.30 24.51
N ALA A 82 -1.70 15.67 25.27
CA ALA A 82 -1.57 14.21 25.32
C ALA A 82 -2.77 13.51 25.96
N LEU A 83 -3.46 14.18 26.89
CA LEU A 83 -4.70 13.70 27.53
C LEU A 83 -5.94 13.89 26.65
N LEU A 84 -5.98 14.94 25.83
CA LEU A 84 -7.15 15.27 25.02
C LEU A 84 -7.10 14.67 23.61
N VAL A 85 -5.90 14.57 23.04
CA VAL A 85 -5.66 14.16 21.66
C VAL A 85 -4.89 12.85 21.62
N ARG A 86 -5.20 11.99 20.65
CA ARG A 86 -4.38 10.83 20.29
C ARG A 86 -4.02 10.88 18.81
N VAL A 87 -2.89 10.27 18.46
CA VAL A 87 -2.52 10.01 17.07
C VAL A 87 -3.28 8.77 16.63
N ARG A 88 -4.23 8.93 15.71
CA ARG A 88 -4.98 7.81 15.13
C ARG A 88 -4.13 6.99 14.17
N GLY A 89 -3.24 7.66 13.46
CA GLY A 89 -2.41 7.09 12.41
C GLY A 89 -1.67 8.20 11.67
N PHE A 90 -1.15 7.88 10.48
CA PHE A 90 -0.40 8.83 9.66
C PHE A 90 -0.94 8.81 8.23
N THR A 91 -0.84 9.94 7.54
CA THR A 91 -0.98 9.99 6.08
C THR A 91 0.19 9.25 5.43
N GLY A 92 0.09 8.90 4.15
CA GLY A 92 1.20 8.29 3.40
C GLY A 92 2.43 9.20 3.27
N ASP A 93 2.25 10.51 3.53
CA ASP A 93 3.30 11.52 3.65
C ASP A 93 3.94 11.60 5.06
N LEU A 94 3.55 10.71 5.98
CA LEU A 94 3.98 10.67 7.39
C LEU A 94 3.52 11.89 8.21
N ILE A 95 2.37 12.47 7.86
CA ILE A 95 1.75 13.53 8.66
C ILE A 95 0.83 12.86 9.68
N PRO A 96 0.99 13.11 11.00
CA PRO A 96 0.14 12.50 12.02
C PRO A 96 -1.31 12.98 11.89
N ILE A 97 -2.24 12.03 11.92
CA ILE A 97 -3.68 12.30 11.95
C ILE A 97 -4.10 12.34 13.41
N LEU A 98 -4.44 13.54 13.88
CA LEU A 98 -4.86 13.78 15.26
C LEU A 98 -6.37 13.62 15.40
N GLU A 99 -6.79 12.98 16.48
CA GLU A 99 -8.19 12.90 16.86
C GLU A 99 -8.37 13.09 18.37
N TRP A 100 -9.55 13.57 18.76
CA TRP A 100 -9.93 13.63 20.17
C TRP A 100 -10.03 12.21 20.74
N ARG A 101 -9.55 12.01 21.98
CA ARG A 101 -9.59 10.69 22.63
C ARG A 101 -11.01 10.14 22.80
N TRP A 102 -12.00 11.01 22.85
CA TRP A 102 -13.43 10.67 22.95
C TRP A 102 -14.14 10.61 21.60
N ALA A 103 -13.42 10.68 20.47
CA ALA A 103 -14.03 10.43 19.16
C ALA A 103 -14.44 8.95 19.07
N SER A 104 -15.71 8.70 18.72
CA SER A 104 -16.24 7.33 18.58
C SER A 104 -15.50 6.55 17.50
N PRO A 105 -15.10 5.29 17.76
CA PRO A 105 -14.55 4.42 16.73
C PRO A 105 -15.54 4.28 15.56
N LYS A 106 -15.08 4.49 14.33
CA LYS A 106 -15.87 4.21 13.11
C LYS A 106 -15.84 2.73 12.70
N VAL A 107 -15.11 1.90 13.44
CA VAL A 107 -14.96 0.45 13.19
C VAL A 107 -16.11 -0.26 13.90
N ALA A 108 -16.84 -1.10 13.17
CA ALA A 108 -17.87 -1.92 13.79
C ALA A 108 -17.22 -3.00 14.66
N PRO A 109 -17.72 -3.26 15.88
CA PRO A 109 -17.46 -4.54 16.52
C PRO A 109 -17.97 -5.66 15.60
N SER A 110 -17.22 -6.74 15.42
CA SER A 110 -17.73 -7.87 14.64
C SER A 110 -18.95 -8.42 15.36
N ARG A 111 -20.10 -8.36 14.69
CA ARG A 111 -21.25 -9.15 15.11
C ARG A 111 -21.07 -10.53 14.49
N HIS A 112 -20.94 -11.55 15.33
CA HIS A 112 -21.16 -12.93 14.91
C HIS A 112 -22.61 -13.03 14.43
N LEU A 113 -22.83 -12.87 13.13
CA LEU A 113 -24.09 -13.24 12.49
C LEU A 113 -24.02 -14.73 12.20
N ALA A 114 -25.12 -15.44 12.49
CA ALA A 114 -25.28 -16.81 12.06
C ALA A 114 -25.09 -16.90 10.54
N PRO A 115 -24.49 -17.98 10.01
CA PRO A 115 -24.40 -18.21 8.58
C PRO A 115 -25.78 -18.05 7.95
N VAL A 116 -25.87 -17.31 6.84
CA VAL A 116 -27.11 -17.29 6.07
C VAL A 116 -27.27 -18.68 5.45
N GLU A 117 -28.20 -19.48 5.98
CA GLU A 117 -28.57 -20.77 5.39
C GLU A 117 -29.23 -20.53 4.03
N GLY A 118 -28.51 -20.87 2.96
CA GLY A 118 -29.00 -20.78 1.59
C GLY A 118 -27.86 -20.87 0.59
N SER A 119 -27.88 -21.89 -0.26
CA SER A 119 -26.94 -22.05 -1.37
C SER A 119 -27.23 -21.00 -2.44
N ALA A 120 -26.75 -19.76 -2.25
CA ALA A 120 -26.73 -18.79 -3.32
C ALA A 120 -25.82 -19.34 -4.43
N GLN A 121 -26.40 -19.67 -5.58
CA GLN A 121 -25.63 -20.17 -6.72
C GLN A 121 -24.59 -19.12 -7.13
N VAL A 122 -23.35 -19.56 -7.35
CA VAL A 122 -22.28 -18.72 -7.88
C VAL A 122 -22.55 -18.53 -9.37
N VAL A 123 -23.36 -17.52 -9.70
CA VAL A 123 -23.57 -17.13 -11.10
C VAL A 123 -22.33 -16.38 -11.58
N ARG A 124 -21.70 -16.88 -12.66
CA ARG A 124 -20.62 -16.16 -13.34
C ARG A 124 -21.20 -14.88 -13.97
N GLY A 125 -20.74 -13.73 -13.53
CA GLY A 125 -21.06 -12.46 -14.18
C GLY A 125 -19.99 -12.09 -15.20
N GLY A 126 -20.37 -11.31 -16.23
CA GLY A 126 -19.41 -10.76 -17.21
C GLY A 126 -18.42 -9.75 -16.64
N ALA A 127 -18.59 -9.34 -15.37
CA ALA A 127 -17.80 -8.28 -14.71
C ALA A 127 -17.20 -8.75 -13.36
N ASP A 128 -16.64 -9.96 -13.31
CA ASP A 128 -15.91 -10.43 -12.12
C ASP A 128 -14.63 -9.59 -11.89
N PHE A 129 -14.37 -9.17 -10.64
CA PHE A 129 -13.13 -8.52 -10.20
C PHE A 129 -12.47 -9.40 -9.14
N ALA A 130 -12.14 -10.64 -9.54
CA ALA A 130 -11.89 -11.74 -8.63
C ALA A 130 -10.54 -11.70 -7.88
N GLN A 131 -9.70 -10.69 -8.11
CA GLN A 131 -8.36 -10.59 -7.52
C GLN A 131 -7.85 -9.15 -7.53
N ILE A 132 -6.72 -8.90 -6.85
CA ILE A 132 -6.07 -7.59 -6.82
C ILE A 132 -5.88 -7.04 -8.24
N LEU A 133 -6.22 -5.77 -8.45
CA LEU A 133 -6.10 -5.07 -9.75
C LEU A 133 -6.88 -5.71 -10.91
N GLY A 134 -7.89 -6.52 -10.62
CA GLY A 134 -8.82 -7.05 -11.61
C GLY A 134 -8.33 -8.35 -12.29
N PRO A 135 -9.06 -8.84 -13.29
CA PRO A 135 -8.82 -10.18 -13.86
C PRO A 135 -7.40 -10.39 -14.40
N GLN A 136 -6.76 -9.33 -14.91
CA GLN A 136 -5.40 -9.34 -15.45
C GLN A 136 -4.33 -8.84 -14.47
N ARG A 137 -4.70 -8.50 -13.22
CA ARG A 137 -3.80 -7.96 -12.17
C ARG A 137 -3.01 -6.71 -12.59
N ASN A 138 -3.54 -5.89 -13.50
CA ASN A 138 -2.86 -4.72 -14.06
C ASN A 138 -3.63 -3.40 -13.84
N GLY A 139 -4.82 -3.45 -13.24
CA GLY A 139 -5.62 -2.28 -12.90
C GLY A 139 -6.35 -1.69 -14.11
N VAL A 140 -6.41 -2.43 -15.22
CA VAL A 140 -7.05 -2.00 -16.46
C VAL A 140 -8.25 -2.90 -16.76
N LEU A 141 -9.41 -2.27 -16.92
CA LEU A 141 -10.67 -2.90 -17.27
C LEU A 141 -11.19 -2.28 -18.57
N ALA A 142 -11.57 -3.13 -19.53
CA ALA A 142 -12.20 -2.68 -20.77
C ALA A 142 -13.67 -2.26 -20.55
N GLU A 143 -14.33 -2.86 -19.56
CA GLU A 143 -15.76 -2.70 -19.24
C GLU A 143 -15.95 -2.59 -17.71
N PRO A 144 -17.10 -2.05 -17.23
CA PRO A 144 -18.18 -1.44 -18.02
C PRO A 144 -17.83 -0.02 -18.49
N ALA A 145 -18.57 0.48 -19.48
CA ALA A 145 -18.51 1.89 -19.82
C ALA A 145 -18.99 2.75 -18.64
N LEU A 146 -18.22 3.76 -18.28
CA LEU A 146 -18.58 4.73 -17.24
C LEU A 146 -19.30 5.92 -17.86
N ALA A 147 -20.22 6.54 -17.10
CA ALA A 147 -20.77 7.83 -17.45
C ALA A 147 -19.63 8.85 -17.65
N PRO A 148 -19.67 9.67 -18.70
CA PRO A 148 -18.52 10.49 -19.10
C PRO A 148 -18.25 11.67 -18.17
N VAL A 149 -19.29 12.18 -17.49
CA VAL A 149 -19.22 13.35 -16.62
C VAL A 149 -20.06 13.08 -15.37
N TRP A 150 -19.39 12.94 -14.23
CA TRP A 150 -20.03 12.63 -12.95
C TRP A 150 -20.69 13.85 -12.30
N ASP A 151 -20.29 15.08 -12.65
CA ASP A 151 -21.02 16.29 -12.23
C ASP A 151 -22.50 16.26 -12.63
N GLN A 152 -22.80 15.63 -13.78
CA GLN A 152 -24.14 15.54 -14.34
C GLN A 152 -24.81 14.20 -14.02
N GLN A 153 -24.02 13.13 -13.95
CA GLN A 153 -24.49 11.77 -13.71
C GLN A 153 -23.60 11.09 -12.66
N PRO A 154 -23.70 11.50 -11.38
CA PRO A 154 -22.85 10.96 -10.35
C PRO A 154 -23.19 9.49 -10.08
N PRO A 155 -22.20 8.68 -9.66
CA PRO A 155 -22.46 7.30 -9.27
C PRO A 155 -23.42 7.25 -8.08
N GLN A 156 -24.35 6.31 -8.12
CA GLN A 156 -25.27 6.10 -7.00
C GLN A 156 -24.57 5.30 -5.89
N LEU A 157 -24.54 5.87 -4.68
CA LEU A 157 -24.16 5.12 -3.48
C LEU A 157 -25.24 4.08 -3.17
N LEU A 158 -24.94 2.79 -3.39
CA LEU A 158 -25.88 1.70 -3.10
C LEU A 158 -26.01 1.42 -1.59
N TRP A 159 -24.89 1.38 -0.88
CA TRP A 159 -24.85 1.17 0.56
C TRP A 159 -23.53 1.65 1.17
N ARG A 160 -23.57 1.94 2.47
CA ARG A 160 -22.40 2.27 3.29
C ARG A 160 -22.64 1.76 4.70
N GLN A 161 -21.68 1.00 5.24
CA GLN A 161 -21.76 0.51 6.60
C GLN A 161 -20.38 0.46 7.27
N PRO A 162 -20.32 0.42 8.61
CA PRO A 162 -19.09 0.12 9.32
C PRO A 162 -18.68 -1.35 9.11
N ILE A 163 -17.38 -1.60 8.94
CA ILE A 163 -16.77 -2.93 8.86
C ILE A 163 -15.62 -3.04 9.87
N GLY A 164 -15.00 -4.23 9.99
CA GLY A 164 -13.80 -4.44 10.79
C GLY A 164 -12.59 -3.67 10.25
N ALA A 165 -11.53 -3.58 11.07
CA ALA A 165 -10.34 -2.81 10.69
C ALA A 165 -9.51 -3.56 9.63
N GLY A 166 -9.06 -2.88 8.58
CA GLY A 166 -8.24 -3.52 7.56
C GLY A 166 -7.91 -2.55 6.43
N TRP A 167 -7.00 -2.99 5.56
CA TRP A 167 -6.53 -2.25 4.38
C TRP A 167 -6.74 -3.04 3.08
N ALA A 168 -7.33 -4.23 3.17
CA ALA A 168 -7.64 -5.07 2.04
C ALA A 168 -8.68 -4.42 1.12
N GLY A 169 -8.44 -4.52 -0.19
CA GLY A 169 -9.48 -4.30 -1.19
C GLY A 169 -10.43 -5.49 -1.29
N PHE A 170 -11.49 -5.34 -2.07
CA PHE A 170 -12.47 -6.39 -2.32
C PHE A 170 -12.11 -7.21 -3.56
N ALA A 171 -12.29 -8.53 -3.45
CA ALA A 171 -12.43 -9.43 -4.59
C ALA A 171 -13.91 -9.72 -4.83
N VAL A 172 -14.36 -9.59 -6.07
CA VAL A 172 -15.77 -9.70 -6.44
C VAL A 172 -15.97 -10.81 -7.47
N ARG A 173 -16.91 -11.71 -7.19
CA ARG A 173 -17.45 -12.67 -8.16
C ARG A 173 -18.96 -12.72 -8.05
N GLY A 174 -19.66 -12.35 -9.12
CA GLY A 174 -21.11 -12.17 -9.09
C GLY A 174 -21.55 -11.27 -7.92
N ARG A 175 -22.33 -11.82 -6.98
CA ARG A 175 -22.80 -11.08 -5.78
C ARG A 175 -21.91 -11.21 -4.55
N PHE A 176 -20.81 -11.95 -4.64
CA PHE A 176 -19.91 -12.19 -3.52
C PHE A 176 -18.78 -11.16 -3.54
N ALA A 177 -18.77 -10.24 -2.58
CA ALA A 177 -17.69 -9.29 -2.35
C ALA A 177 -16.90 -9.73 -1.11
N VAL A 178 -15.69 -10.23 -1.32
CA VAL A 178 -14.85 -10.83 -0.26
C VAL A 178 -13.67 -9.93 0.05
N THR A 179 -13.42 -9.68 1.34
CA THR A 179 -12.30 -8.88 1.84
C THR A 179 -11.69 -9.51 3.10
N LEU A 180 -10.58 -8.97 3.58
CA LEU A 180 -10.06 -9.28 4.91
C LEU A 180 -10.23 -8.10 5.87
N GLU A 181 -10.61 -8.43 7.09
CA GLU A 181 -10.82 -7.50 8.18
C GLU A 181 -10.15 -8.04 9.45
N GLN A 182 -10.07 -7.20 10.48
CA GLN A 182 -9.66 -7.59 11.81
C GLN A 182 -10.71 -7.15 12.81
N ALA A 183 -11.12 -8.12 13.61
CA ALA A 183 -12.05 -7.97 14.69
C ALA A 183 -11.37 -8.39 15.99
N GLU A 184 -11.04 -7.41 16.83
CA GLU A 184 -10.35 -7.64 18.10
C GLU A 184 -9.04 -8.44 17.92
N GLU A 185 -8.97 -9.65 18.46
CA GLU A 185 -7.80 -10.55 18.42
C GLU A 185 -7.88 -11.57 17.27
N ARG A 186 -8.69 -11.29 16.25
CA ARG A 186 -8.93 -12.20 15.12
C ARG A 186 -8.82 -11.46 13.80
N GLU A 187 -8.14 -12.06 12.84
CA GLU A 187 -8.31 -11.73 11.43
C GLU A 187 -9.52 -12.51 10.90
N GLU A 188 -10.35 -11.85 10.09
CA GLU A 188 -11.53 -12.42 9.46
C GLU A 188 -11.44 -12.27 7.94
N ILE A 189 -11.76 -13.33 7.21
CA ILE A 189 -12.11 -13.28 5.79
C ILE A 189 -13.63 -13.14 5.75
N VAL A 190 -14.13 -12.02 5.23
CA VAL A 190 -15.56 -11.67 5.29
C VAL A 190 -16.12 -11.56 3.88
N CYS A 191 -17.31 -12.13 3.67
CA CYS A 191 -18.06 -11.96 2.44
C CYS A 191 -19.32 -11.13 2.68
N TYR A 192 -19.53 -10.16 1.80
CA TYR A 192 -20.73 -9.34 1.73
C TYR A 192 -21.46 -9.61 0.42
N ASP A 193 -22.77 -9.39 0.45
CA ASP A 193 -23.56 -9.23 -0.75
C ASP A 193 -23.25 -7.89 -1.42
N LEU A 194 -22.74 -7.93 -2.65
CA LEU A 194 -22.27 -6.75 -3.37
C LEU A 194 -23.33 -5.65 -3.51
N LEU A 195 -24.62 -5.99 -3.70
CA LEU A 195 -25.65 -4.98 -4.00
C LEU A 195 -26.33 -4.43 -2.75
N THR A 196 -26.39 -5.21 -1.67
CA THR A 196 -27.10 -4.82 -0.43
C THR A 196 -26.14 -4.46 0.71
N GLY A 197 -24.88 -4.89 0.63
CA GLY A 197 -23.93 -4.80 1.73
C GLY A 197 -24.18 -5.83 2.83
N ALA A 198 -25.21 -6.68 2.77
CA ALA A 198 -25.44 -7.64 3.86
C ALA A 198 -24.27 -8.63 3.98
N ARG A 199 -23.73 -8.81 5.20
CA ARG A 199 -22.72 -9.85 5.47
C ARG A 199 -23.33 -11.22 5.22
N ARG A 200 -22.73 -12.00 4.31
CA ARG A 200 -23.13 -13.36 3.94
C ARG A 200 -22.54 -14.40 4.89
N TRP A 201 -21.22 -14.31 5.09
CA TRP A 201 -20.46 -15.18 5.99
C TRP A 201 -19.19 -14.47 6.43
N ALA A 202 -18.57 -14.95 7.50
CA ALA A 202 -17.15 -14.69 7.75
C ALA A 202 -16.48 -15.90 8.37
N HIS A 203 -15.21 -16.03 8.06
CA HIS A 203 -14.32 -17.02 8.62
C HIS A 203 -13.20 -16.31 9.38
N GLY A 204 -13.18 -16.46 10.71
CA GLY A 204 -12.18 -15.84 11.56
C GLY A 204 -11.20 -16.85 12.13
N TYR A 205 -9.97 -16.41 12.40
CA TYR A 205 -8.98 -17.19 13.15
C TYR A 205 -8.21 -16.32 14.14
N PRO A 206 -7.66 -16.89 15.23
CA PRO A 206 -6.86 -16.14 16.20
C PRO A 206 -5.59 -15.59 15.55
N ALA A 207 -5.55 -14.28 15.34
CA ALA A 207 -4.45 -13.54 14.76
C ALA A 207 -4.73 -12.04 14.95
N ARG A 208 -3.69 -11.28 15.29
CA ARG A 208 -3.78 -9.84 15.39
C ARG A 208 -2.55 -9.20 14.79
N PHE A 209 -2.76 -8.28 13.86
CA PHE A 209 -1.72 -7.42 13.32
C PHE A 209 -2.04 -5.95 13.60
N GLU A 210 -1.02 -5.22 14.04
CA GLU A 210 -1.07 -3.77 14.25
C GLU A 210 0.32 -3.19 14.03
N GLU A 211 0.39 -2.11 13.27
CA GLU A 211 1.62 -1.34 13.10
C GLU A 211 1.33 0.14 13.41
N SER A 212 2.23 0.76 14.19
CA SER A 212 2.08 2.11 14.72
C SER A 212 1.81 3.19 13.68
N SER A 213 2.36 3.06 12.48
CA SER A 213 2.21 4.02 11.38
C SER A 213 1.18 3.59 10.33
N ALA A 214 1.03 2.28 10.11
CA ALA A 214 0.19 1.69 9.08
C ALA A 214 -1.10 1.05 9.61
N GLY A 215 -1.44 1.27 10.88
CA GLY A 215 -2.71 0.87 11.48
C GLY A 215 -2.93 -0.64 11.62
N ILE A 216 -4.19 -0.97 11.90
CA ILE A 216 -4.65 -2.29 12.33
C ILE A 216 -5.09 -3.13 11.12
N GLY A 217 -4.84 -4.44 11.19
CA GLY A 217 -5.52 -5.43 10.35
C GLY A 217 -4.80 -5.86 9.08
N PRO A 218 -5.41 -6.77 8.31
CA PRO A 218 -4.85 -7.39 7.12
C PRO A 218 -4.81 -6.44 5.90
N ARG A 219 -3.95 -6.75 4.92
CA ARG A 219 -3.63 -5.87 3.76
C ARG A 219 -3.77 -6.51 2.38
N THR A 220 -3.80 -7.83 2.27
CA THR A 220 -3.92 -8.50 0.97
C THR A 220 -5.35 -8.42 0.44
N VAL A 221 -5.53 -8.40 -0.88
CA VAL A 221 -6.84 -8.69 -1.48
C VAL A 221 -6.97 -10.21 -1.65
N PRO A 222 -8.09 -10.83 -1.28
CA PRO A 222 -8.32 -12.24 -1.57
C PRO A 222 -8.29 -12.52 -3.08
N THR A 223 -8.03 -13.77 -3.47
CA THR A 223 -8.19 -14.23 -4.86
C THR A 223 -9.31 -15.26 -4.92
N ILE A 224 -10.29 -15.04 -5.79
CA ILE A 224 -11.40 -15.96 -6.04
C ILE A 224 -11.09 -16.72 -7.33
N SER A 225 -11.05 -18.06 -7.26
CA SER A 225 -10.90 -18.91 -8.44
C SER A 225 -11.83 -20.11 -8.34
N GLY A 226 -12.62 -20.33 -9.39
CA GLY A 226 -13.78 -21.22 -9.33
C GLY A 226 -14.72 -20.86 -8.17
N GLU A 227 -15.00 -21.85 -7.32
CA GLU A 227 -15.85 -21.74 -6.13
C GLU A 227 -15.02 -21.57 -4.85
N ARG A 228 -13.75 -21.18 -4.97
CA ARG A 228 -12.81 -21.07 -3.83
C ARG A 228 -12.30 -19.65 -3.67
N VAL A 229 -12.10 -19.27 -2.41
CA VAL A 229 -11.43 -18.03 -1.99
C VAL A 229 -10.08 -18.40 -1.40
N TYR A 230 -9.03 -17.70 -1.80
CA TYR A 230 -7.67 -17.84 -1.28
C TYR A 230 -7.23 -16.50 -0.69
N ALA A 231 -6.80 -16.50 0.56
CA ALA A 231 -6.46 -15.27 1.28
C ALA A 231 -5.26 -15.48 2.20
N THR A 232 -4.41 -14.47 2.31
CA THR A 232 -3.26 -14.46 3.23
C THR A 232 -3.44 -13.37 4.26
N GLY A 233 -3.59 -13.74 5.53
CA GLY A 233 -3.62 -12.80 6.64
C GLY A 233 -2.34 -11.97 6.77
N ALA A 234 -2.38 -10.82 7.46
CA ALA A 234 -1.17 -10.02 7.68
C ALA A 234 -0.14 -10.74 8.56
N THR A 235 -0.54 -11.78 9.29
CA THR A 235 0.34 -12.64 10.09
C THR A 235 0.82 -13.91 9.36
N GLY A 236 0.55 -14.05 8.05
CA GLY A 236 1.08 -15.15 7.24
C GLY A 236 0.25 -16.44 7.28
N ILE A 237 -1.03 -16.36 7.64
CA ILE A 237 -1.95 -17.50 7.55
C ILE A 237 -2.57 -17.51 6.15
N LEU A 238 -2.22 -18.52 5.34
CA LEU A 238 -2.83 -18.76 4.03
C LEU A 238 -4.03 -19.68 4.19
N THR A 239 -5.20 -19.24 3.76
CA THR A 239 -6.46 -19.95 3.94
C THR A 239 -7.17 -20.15 2.61
N CYS A 240 -7.76 -21.34 2.42
CA CYS A 240 -8.70 -21.61 1.34
C CYS A 240 -10.09 -21.87 1.89
N LEU A 241 -11.07 -21.14 1.37
CA LEU A 241 -12.48 -21.26 1.75
C LEU A 241 -13.34 -21.61 0.55
N ASP A 242 -14.46 -22.26 0.83
CA ASP A 242 -15.60 -22.32 -0.09
C ASP A 242 -16.25 -20.93 -0.23
N LEU A 243 -16.41 -20.44 -1.47
CA LEU A 243 -16.92 -19.08 -1.74
C LEU A 243 -18.35 -18.88 -1.28
N ALA A 244 -19.20 -19.91 -1.40
CA ALA A 244 -20.62 -19.79 -1.09
C ALA A 244 -20.86 -19.75 0.42
N THR A 245 -20.15 -20.56 1.18
CA THR A 245 -20.41 -20.82 2.60
C THR A 245 -19.38 -20.21 3.56
N GLY A 246 -18.18 -19.87 3.07
CA GLY A 246 -17.06 -19.45 3.91
C GLY A 246 -16.42 -20.60 4.69
N ARG A 247 -16.81 -21.85 4.44
CA ARG A 247 -16.22 -23.02 5.11
C ARG A 247 -14.75 -23.19 4.73
N GLU A 248 -13.90 -23.38 5.73
CA GLU A 248 -12.49 -23.71 5.50
C GLU A 248 -12.33 -25.07 4.82
N LEU A 249 -11.60 -25.06 3.70
CA LEU A 249 -11.21 -26.25 2.97
C LEU A 249 -9.82 -26.72 3.41
N TRP A 250 -8.89 -25.77 3.59
CA TRP A 250 -7.58 -26.01 4.17
C TRP A 250 -6.92 -24.69 4.62
N ARG A 251 -5.88 -24.80 5.45
CA ARG A 251 -5.09 -23.68 5.97
C ARG A 251 -3.61 -24.04 6.09
N ARG A 252 -2.73 -23.05 5.88
CA ARG A 252 -1.26 -23.14 6.01
C ARG A 252 -0.70 -21.99 6.83
N ASP A 253 0.37 -22.25 7.55
CA ASP A 253 1.09 -21.27 8.38
C ASP A 253 2.43 -20.98 7.71
N LEU A 254 2.49 -19.89 6.94
CA LEU A 254 3.66 -19.57 6.13
C LEU A 254 4.90 -19.30 6.99
N LEU A 255 4.73 -18.79 8.21
CA LEU A 255 5.85 -18.53 9.11
C LEU A 255 6.51 -19.83 9.55
N LYS A 256 5.69 -20.80 9.99
CA LYS A 256 6.19 -22.11 10.43
C LYS A 256 6.75 -22.93 9.29
N GLU A 257 6.08 -22.94 8.14
CA GLU A 257 6.47 -23.77 6.99
C GLU A 257 7.73 -23.26 6.28
N HIS A 258 8.02 -21.95 6.35
CA HIS A 258 9.11 -21.32 5.60
C HIS A 258 10.19 -20.66 6.48
N GLY A 259 10.08 -20.72 7.80
CA GLY A 259 11.00 -19.99 8.69
C GLY A 259 10.95 -18.47 8.46
N ALA A 260 9.80 -17.97 8.01
CA ALA A 260 9.61 -16.57 7.68
C ALA A 260 9.29 -15.74 8.94
N GLN A 261 9.29 -14.42 8.76
CA GLN A 261 8.86 -13.46 9.78
C GLN A 261 7.75 -12.59 9.23
N VAL A 262 6.89 -12.10 10.13
CA VAL A 262 5.89 -11.09 9.75
C VAL A 262 6.62 -9.85 9.23
N PRO A 263 6.37 -9.39 7.99
CA PRO A 263 6.99 -8.18 7.46
C PRO A 263 6.61 -6.94 8.29
N ASN A 264 7.41 -5.88 8.21
CA ASN A 264 7.18 -4.65 8.99
C ASN A 264 5.76 -4.09 8.83
N TRP A 265 5.19 -4.16 7.62
CA TRP A 265 3.82 -3.72 7.34
C TRP A 265 2.86 -4.91 7.14
N GLY A 266 3.19 -6.09 7.66
CA GLY A 266 2.42 -7.32 7.47
C GLY A 266 2.53 -7.88 6.06
N PHE A 267 1.97 -9.08 5.84
CA PHE A 267 1.86 -9.63 4.49
C PHE A 267 0.86 -8.79 3.66
N SER A 268 1.35 -8.26 2.53
CA SER A 268 0.55 -7.44 1.59
C SER A 268 0.50 -8.01 0.16
N GLY A 269 1.36 -8.99 -0.15
CA GLY A 269 1.35 -9.70 -1.42
C GLY A 269 0.13 -10.63 -1.53
N SER A 270 -0.81 -10.29 -2.41
CA SER A 270 -2.05 -11.05 -2.61
C SER A 270 -1.77 -12.35 -3.38
N PRO A 271 -2.33 -13.51 -2.97
CA PRO A 271 -2.07 -14.79 -3.63
C PRO A 271 -2.32 -14.76 -5.14
N LEU A 272 -1.42 -15.35 -5.91
CA LEU A 272 -1.62 -15.57 -7.34
C LEU A 272 -2.15 -16.99 -7.54
N VAL A 273 -3.30 -17.14 -8.20
CA VAL A 273 -3.86 -18.46 -8.54
C VAL A 273 -3.75 -18.68 -10.04
N THR A 274 -3.00 -19.70 -10.46
CA THR A 274 -2.80 -20.03 -11.88
C THR A 274 -2.42 -21.51 -12.03
N ASP A 275 -2.88 -22.16 -13.10
CA ASP A 275 -2.58 -23.57 -13.44
C ASP A 275 -2.71 -24.55 -12.26
N GLY A 276 -3.80 -24.40 -11.50
CA GLY A 276 -4.09 -25.23 -10.32
C GLY A 276 -3.14 -25.00 -9.13
N LYS A 277 -2.34 -23.92 -9.16
CA LYS A 277 -1.39 -23.55 -8.11
C LYS A 277 -1.74 -22.23 -7.47
N ILE A 278 -1.31 -22.06 -6.23
CA ILE A 278 -1.33 -20.80 -5.50
C ILE A 278 0.11 -20.42 -5.22
N VAL A 279 0.51 -19.24 -5.67
CA VAL A 279 1.84 -18.68 -5.41
C VAL A 279 1.73 -17.56 -4.39
N VAL A 280 2.56 -17.66 -3.36
CA VAL A 280 2.72 -16.67 -2.28
C VAL A 280 4.19 -16.37 -2.05
N THR A 281 4.47 -15.29 -1.31
CA THR A 281 5.83 -14.80 -1.02
C THR A 281 6.10 -14.79 0.49
N PRO A 282 6.32 -15.97 1.12
CA PRO A 282 6.59 -16.05 2.56
C PRO A 282 7.79 -15.19 2.99
N GLY A 283 8.81 -15.07 2.15
CA GLY A 283 10.01 -14.30 2.46
C GLY A 283 10.96 -14.97 3.45
N GLY A 284 10.91 -16.31 3.52
CA GLY A 284 11.81 -17.10 4.36
C GLY A 284 13.21 -17.26 3.73
N PRO A 285 14.23 -17.56 4.54
CA PRO A 285 15.60 -17.78 4.06
C PRO A 285 15.78 -19.14 3.39
N ASN A 286 16.95 -19.38 2.80
CA ASN A 286 17.41 -20.70 2.33
C ASN A 286 16.49 -21.33 1.26
N GLY A 287 16.01 -20.54 0.30
CA GLY A 287 15.12 -21.04 -0.75
C GLY A 287 13.63 -20.96 -0.39
N HIS A 288 13.25 -20.28 0.70
CA HIS A 288 11.84 -20.18 1.14
C HIS A 288 11.23 -18.79 0.92
N SER A 289 11.78 -17.99 0.00
CA SER A 289 11.28 -16.65 -0.31
C SER A 289 9.92 -16.66 -1.01
N VAL A 290 9.73 -17.60 -1.94
CA VAL A 290 8.53 -17.81 -2.75
C VAL A 290 8.09 -19.26 -2.58
N ALA A 291 6.78 -19.50 -2.54
CA ALA A 291 6.24 -20.86 -2.42
C ALA A 291 5.02 -21.04 -3.32
N ALA A 292 4.88 -22.24 -3.87
CA ALA A 292 3.69 -22.67 -4.56
C ALA A 292 3.03 -23.87 -3.89
N TYR A 293 1.71 -23.81 -3.80
CA TYR A 293 0.87 -24.84 -3.23
C TYR A 293 -0.13 -25.32 -4.29
N GLU A 294 -0.55 -26.58 -4.21
CA GLU A 294 -1.68 -27.08 -4.97
C GLU A 294 -2.96 -26.37 -4.50
N ALA A 295 -3.70 -25.75 -5.42
CA ALA A 295 -4.84 -24.93 -5.07
C ALA A 295 -5.96 -25.73 -4.38
N GLU A 296 -6.07 -27.01 -4.70
CA GLU A 296 -7.11 -27.88 -4.18
C GLU A 296 -6.87 -28.36 -2.75
N THR A 297 -5.66 -28.84 -2.47
CA THR A 297 -5.36 -29.50 -1.19
C THR A 297 -4.52 -28.64 -0.27
N GLY A 298 -3.99 -27.52 -0.78
CA GLY A 298 -2.98 -26.72 -0.10
C GLY A 298 -1.66 -27.47 0.08
N LYS A 299 -1.39 -28.57 -0.63
CA LYS A 299 -0.11 -29.29 -0.53
C LYS A 299 1.02 -28.43 -1.11
N LEU A 300 2.11 -28.27 -0.37
CA LEU A 300 3.31 -27.59 -0.88
C LEU A 300 3.87 -28.35 -2.10
N LEU A 301 4.08 -27.63 -3.20
CA LEU A 301 4.63 -28.17 -4.45
C LEU A 301 6.11 -27.84 -4.59
N TRP A 302 6.46 -26.58 -4.37
CA TRP A 302 7.84 -26.10 -4.42
C TRP A 302 8.00 -24.81 -3.61
N HIS A 303 9.25 -24.52 -3.24
CA HIS A 303 9.67 -23.23 -2.71
C HIS A 303 11.01 -22.83 -3.36
N ALA A 304 11.24 -21.53 -3.51
CA ALA A 304 12.46 -20.99 -4.13
C ALA A 304 12.82 -19.58 -3.63
N GLY A 305 14.03 -19.14 -3.98
CA GLY A 305 14.52 -17.78 -3.75
C GLY A 305 14.98 -17.52 -2.31
N ASP A 306 15.81 -16.49 -2.14
CA ASP A 306 16.44 -16.17 -0.85
C ASP A 306 16.41 -14.65 -0.61
N ASP A 307 15.22 -14.10 -0.54
CA ASP A 307 14.96 -12.69 -0.21
C ASP A 307 13.77 -12.58 0.73
N ARG A 308 13.71 -11.48 1.47
CA ARG A 308 12.58 -11.20 2.36
C ARG A 308 11.32 -10.93 1.54
N ALA A 309 10.17 -11.06 2.17
CA ALA A 309 8.90 -10.72 1.53
C ALA A 309 8.89 -9.25 1.10
N GLY A 310 8.48 -9.02 -0.15
CA GLY A 310 8.07 -7.70 -0.62
C GLY A 310 6.61 -7.44 -0.24
N TYR A 311 6.08 -6.31 -0.71
CA TYR A 311 4.68 -5.93 -0.50
C TYR A 311 3.85 -6.00 -1.79
N SER A 312 4.53 -6.15 -2.94
CA SER A 312 3.94 -6.44 -4.24
C SER A 312 3.32 -7.83 -4.25
N SER A 313 2.26 -7.98 -5.04
CA SER A 313 1.68 -9.28 -5.29
C SER A 313 2.42 -9.97 -6.46
N PRO A 314 2.63 -11.30 -6.43
CA PRO A 314 3.18 -12.02 -7.57
C PRO A 314 2.28 -11.87 -8.81
N VAL A 315 2.87 -11.79 -9.99
CA VAL A 315 2.16 -11.73 -11.28
C VAL A 315 2.71 -12.78 -12.23
N LEU A 316 1.83 -13.41 -13.03
CA LEU A 316 2.24 -14.34 -14.08
C LEU A 316 2.40 -13.57 -15.39
N GLU A 317 3.59 -13.60 -15.96
CA GLU A 317 3.90 -12.92 -17.22
C GLU A 317 4.68 -13.84 -18.16
N THR A 318 4.56 -13.61 -19.46
CA THR A 318 5.39 -14.30 -20.46
C THR A 318 6.51 -13.37 -20.90
N LEU A 319 7.74 -13.61 -20.43
CA LEU A 319 8.94 -12.92 -20.93
C LEU A 319 9.91 -13.90 -21.57
N GLY A 320 10.57 -13.50 -22.66
CA GLY A 320 11.47 -14.37 -23.43
C GLY A 320 10.76 -15.61 -23.99
N GLY A 321 9.44 -15.51 -24.23
CA GLY A 321 8.61 -16.61 -24.71
C GLY A 321 8.35 -17.73 -23.68
N GLN A 322 8.62 -17.49 -22.39
CA GLN A 322 8.32 -18.45 -21.32
C GLN A 322 7.42 -17.81 -20.25
N PRO A 323 6.34 -18.48 -19.82
CA PRO A 323 5.58 -18.08 -18.64
C PRO A 323 6.44 -18.15 -17.39
N GLN A 324 6.40 -17.09 -16.59
CA GLN A 324 7.15 -16.99 -15.35
C GLN A 324 6.42 -16.11 -14.34
N ILE A 325 6.60 -16.42 -13.07
CA ILE A 325 6.09 -15.63 -11.97
C ILE A 325 7.09 -14.53 -11.68
N LEU A 326 6.67 -13.28 -11.84
CA LEU A 326 7.44 -12.13 -11.41
C LEU A 326 7.14 -11.83 -9.95
N VAL A 327 8.19 -11.75 -9.16
CA VAL A 327 8.13 -11.43 -7.74
C VAL A 327 8.98 -10.20 -7.49
N PHE A 328 8.37 -9.17 -6.94
CA PHE A 328 9.07 -8.01 -6.44
C PHE A 328 9.21 -8.11 -4.91
N SER A 329 10.28 -8.76 -4.48
CA SER A 329 10.57 -9.13 -3.09
C SER A 329 11.24 -7.98 -2.33
N GLY A 330 11.78 -8.19 -1.12
CA GLY A 330 12.25 -7.11 -0.25
C GLY A 330 13.43 -6.29 -0.76
N SER A 331 14.28 -6.85 -1.63
CA SER A 331 15.52 -6.22 -2.13
C SER A 331 15.83 -6.50 -3.60
N MET A 332 14.94 -7.22 -4.29
CA MET A 332 15.11 -7.55 -5.71
C MET A 332 13.79 -7.75 -6.42
N VAL A 333 13.86 -7.75 -7.75
CA VAL A 333 12.83 -8.35 -8.61
C VAL A 333 13.41 -9.62 -9.25
N ALA A 334 12.62 -10.68 -9.31
CA ALA A 334 13.02 -11.97 -9.85
C ALA A 334 11.91 -12.63 -10.65
N GLY A 335 12.31 -13.50 -11.59
CA GLY A 335 11.43 -14.34 -12.39
C GLY A 335 11.61 -15.81 -12.03
N TYR A 336 10.50 -16.52 -11.81
CA TYR A 336 10.49 -17.94 -11.44
C TYR A 336 9.66 -18.76 -12.44
N ASP A 337 10.17 -19.93 -12.82
CA ASP A 337 9.41 -20.91 -13.61
C ASP A 337 8.20 -21.42 -12.82
N LEU A 338 7.01 -21.43 -13.43
CA LEU A 338 5.77 -21.80 -12.74
C LEU A 338 5.70 -23.29 -12.34
N PRO A 339 6.08 -24.26 -13.21
CA PRO A 339 6.08 -25.68 -12.84
C PRO A 339 7.00 -26.03 -11.67
N THR A 340 8.23 -25.52 -11.66
CA THR A 340 9.29 -26.00 -10.74
C THR A 340 9.70 -25.01 -9.67
N GLY A 341 9.34 -23.73 -9.80
CA GLY A 341 9.90 -22.66 -8.97
C GLY A 341 11.34 -22.32 -9.30
N ARG A 342 11.94 -22.88 -10.37
CA ARG A 342 13.32 -22.57 -10.73
C ARG A 342 13.48 -21.09 -11.02
N GLN A 343 14.38 -20.42 -10.30
CA GLN A 343 14.67 -19.01 -10.54
C GLN A 343 15.36 -18.84 -11.90
N LEU A 344 14.75 -18.06 -12.78
CA LEU A 344 15.23 -17.80 -14.13
C LEU A 344 16.22 -16.64 -14.15
N TRP A 345 15.97 -15.61 -13.35
CA TRP A 345 16.84 -14.43 -13.20
C TRP A 345 16.47 -13.66 -11.94
N GLN A 346 17.36 -12.77 -11.53
CA GLN A 346 17.10 -11.79 -10.49
C GLN A 346 17.81 -10.47 -10.80
N ARG A 347 17.28 -9.38 -10.27
CA ARG A 347 17.89 -8.05 -10.33
C ARG A 347 17.71 -7.36 -8.99
N ALA A 348 18.82 -7.02 -8.34
CA ALA A 348 18.79 -6.21 -7.14
C ALA A 348 18.20 -4.82 -7.45
N ILE A 349 17.25 -4.40 -6.62
CA ILE A 349 16.67 -3.06 -6.64
C ILE A 349 16.86 -2.50 -5.24
N PRO A 350 17.45 -1.30 -5.09
CA PRO A 350 17.72 -0.73 -3.77
C PRO A 350 16.49 -0.79 -2.88
N THR A 351 16.67 -1.31 -1.68
CA THR A 351 15.59 -1.57 -0.73
C THR A 351 14.78 -0.31 -0.45
N ALA A 352 13.56 -0.29 -0.96
CA ALA A 352 12.45 0.56 -0.55
C ALA A 352 11.22 -0.34 -0.47
N ALA A 353 10.11 0.09 0.14
CA ALA A 353 8.90 -0.75 0.14
C ALA A 353 8.46 -1.03 -1.32
N HIS A 354 8.76 -2.24 -1.81
CA HIS A 354 8.39 -2.71 -3.15
C HIS A 354 6.92 -3.10 -3.11
N VAL A 355 6.04 -2.13 -3.38
CA VAL A 355 4.58 -2.25 -3.24
C VAL A 355 3.88 -2.42 -4.59
N ALA A 356 4.28 -1.66 -5.61
CA ALA A 356 3.67 -1.75 -6.93
C ALA A 356 4.05 -3.05 -7.65
N ASN A 357 3.08 -3.64 -8.34
CA ASN A 357 3.30 -4.84 -9.15
C ASN A 357 4.14 -4.49 -10.39
N PRO A 358 4.95 -5.44 -10.89
CA PRO A 358 5.59 -5.32 -12.20
C PRO A 358 4.56 -5.09 -13.31
N VAL A 359 4.81 -4.15 -14.21
CA VAL A 359 3.93 -3.82 -15.34
C VAL A 359 4.59 -4.28 -16.65
N PRO A 360 4.04 -5.26 -17.38
CA PRO A 360 4.61 -5.73 -18.64
C PRO A 360 4.53 -4.63 -19.73
N VAL A 361 5.61 -4.50 -20.50
CA VAL A 361 5.74 -3.54 -21.60
C VAL A 361 5.79 -4.24 -22.95
N SER A 362 6.59 -5.29 -23.06
CA SER A 362 6.76 -6.10 -24.27
C SER A 362 7.12 -7.54 -23.87
N PRO A 363 7.27 -8.47 -24.84
CA PRO A 363 7.69 -9.85 -24.54
C PRO A 363 9.05 -9.99 -23.85
N THR A 364 9.82 -8.92 -23.67
CA THR A 364 11.09 -8.95 -22.93
C THR A 364 11.22 -7.82 -21.92
N ARG A 365 10.29 -6.87 -21.88
CA ARG A 365 10.43 -5.65 -21.06
C ARG A 365 9.29 -5.49 -20.09
N PHE A 366 9.62 -4.97 -18.91
CA PHE A 366 8.65 -4.66 -17.88
C PHE A 366 9.14 -3.47 -17.03
N LEU A 367 8.20 -2.78 -16.40
CA LEU A 367 8.46 -1.69 -15.47
C LEU A 367 8.33 -2.17 -14.03
N VAL A 368 9.18 -1.63 -13.15
CA VAL A 368 8.99 -1.69 -11.71
C VAL A 368 9.16 -0.30 -11.12
N SER A 369 8.36 0.04 -10.12
CA SER A 369 8.38 1.35 -9.48
C SER A 369 8.44 1.22 -7.97
N CYS A 370 9.21 2.10 -7.35
CA CYS A 370 9.43 2.12 -5.91
C CYS A 370 9.25 3.53 -5.36
N GLY A 371 8.59 3.62 -4.20
CA GLY A 371 8.55 4.83 -3.38
C GLY A 371 9.92 5.21 -2.80
N TYR A 372 9.91 6.18 -1.88
CA TYR A 372 11.09 6.59 -1.10
C TYR A 372 12.30 7.00 -1.96
N GLY A 373 12.05 7.66 -3.09
CA GLY A 373 13.10 8.33 -3.87
C GLY A 373 13.80 7.44 -4.88
N ILE A 374 13.41 6.16 -4.93
CA ILE A 374 14.03 5.18 -5.82
C ILE A 374 13.53 5.37 -7.26
N GLY A 375 12.22 5.49 -7.47
CA GLY A 375 11.64 5.76 -8.77
C GLY A 375 11.31 4.51 -9.59
N THR A 376 11.24 4.69 -10.90
CA THR A 376 10.79 3.67 -11.85
C THR A 376 11.96 3.21 -12.73
N TYR A 377 12.00 1.91 -13.00
CA TYR A 377 12.97 1.24 -13.86
C TYR A 377 12.23 0.60 -15.03
N LEU A 378 12.76 0.79 -16.24
CA LEU A 378 12.45 -0.09 -17.38
C LEU A 378 13.54 -1.14 -17.50
N LEU A 379 13.16 -2.40 -17.33
CA LEU A 379 14.06 -3.54 -17.36
C LEU A 379 13.79 -4.38 -18.61
N ASN A 380 14.85 -4.96 -19.17
CA ASN A 380 14.79 -5.93 -20.26
C ASN A 380 15.35 -7.26 -19.76
N VAL A 381 14.68 -8.35 -20.13
CA VAL A 381 15.08 -9.72 -19.81
C VAL A 381 15.44 -10.44 -21.11
N GLU A 382 16.69 -10.83 -21.22
CA GLU A 382 17.22 -11.60 -22.34
C GLU A 382 17.37 -13.04 -21.91
N ARG A 383 16.56 -13.90 -22.54
CA ARG A 383 16.58 -15.33 -22.30
C ARG A 383 17.92 -15.92 -22.76
N ALA A 384 18.52 -16.71 -21.88
CA ALA A 384 19.65 -17.59 -22.19
C ALA A 384 19.15 -19.04 -22.35
N GLU A 385 19.98 -19.91 -22.95
CA GLU A 385 19.70 -21.35 -23.06
C GLU A 385 19.49 -21.99 -21.68
N THR A 386 20.31 -21.59 -20.72
CA THR A 386 20.23 -22.00 -19.31
C THR A 386 20.19 -20.76 -18.39
N PRO A 387 19.43 -20.79 -17.28
CA PRO A 387 19.50 -19.74 -16.27
C PRO A 387 20.93 -19.59 -15.68
N PRO A 388 21.31 -18.39 -15.19
CA PRO A 388 20.48 -17.19 -15.10
C PRO A 388 20.35 -16.46 -16.45
N TRP A 389 19.14 -15.96 -16.73
CA TRP A 389 18.89 -15.04 -17.83
C TRP A 389 19.45 -13.66 -17.50
N THR A 390 19.75 -12.87 -18.53
CA THR A 390 20.37 -11.55 -18.37
C THR A 390 19.29 -10.49 -18.18
N VAL A 391 19.47 -9.62 -17.17
CA VAL A 391 18.58 -8.49 -16.93
C VAL A 391 19.35 -7.17 -17.07
N THR A 392 18.96 -6.37 -18.06
CA THR A 392 19.54 -5.05 -18.31
C THR A 392 18.56 -3.95 -17.92
N GLN A 393 19.09 -2.85 -17.41
CA GLN A 393 18.33 -1.63 -17.18
C GLN A 393 18.40 -0.79 -18.44
N ILE A 394 17.25 -0.52 -19.07
CA ILE A 394 17.17 0.40 -20.22
C ILE A 394 17.29 1.84 -19.73
N TRP A 395 16.45 2.22 -18.76
CA TRP A 395 16.50 3.51 -18.10
C TRP A 395 16.00 3.42 -16.66
N LYS A 396 16.31 4.45 -15.88
CA LYS A 396 15.78 4.69 -14.54
C LYS A 396 15.38 6.16 -14.42
N THR A 397 14.21 6.43 -13.84
CA THR A 397 13.70 7.80 -13.62
C THR A 397 13.15 7.99 -12.21
N PRO A 398 13.46 9.10 -11.52
CA PRO A 398 12.85 9.43 -10.22
C PRO A 398 11.48 10.12 -10.38
N ARG A 399 10.95 10.24 -11.61
CA ARG A 399 9.74 11.05 -11.92
C ARG A 399 8.41 10.34 -11.64
N LEU A 400 8.44 9.05 -11.30
CA LEU A 400 7.32 8.27 -10.79
C LEU A 400 7.83 7.31 -9.71
N LYS A 401 7.36 7.50 -8.47
CA LYS A 401 7.75 6.76 -7.26
C LYS A 401 6.52 6.09 -6.63
N SER A 402 6.04 5.02 -7.25
CA SER A 402 4.83 4.34 -6.80
C SER A 402 5.07 3.67 -5.44
N LYS A 403 4.36 4.16 -4.41
CA LYS A 403 4.59 3.78 -3.01
C LYS A 403 3.47 2.95 -2.40
N PHE A 404 2.21 3.25 -2.73
CA PHE A 404 1.03 2.57 -2.20
C PHE A 404 -0.01 2.25 -3.29
N ALA A 405 0.09 2.92 -4.43
CA ALA A 405 -0.73 2.71 -5.60
C ALA A 405 0.04 1.88 -6.63
N ASN A 406 -0.71 1.18 -7.47
CA ASN A 406 -0.16 0.70 -8.73
C ASN A 406 -0.11 1.82 -9.78
N PHE A 407 0.66 1.56 -10.82
CA PHE A 407 0.77 2.37 -12.01
C PHE A 407 0.47 1.48 -13.21
N PHE A 408 0.14 2.07 -14.35
CA PHE A 408 -0.20 1.32 -15.56
C PHE A 408 0.34 2.02 -16.79
N ARG A 409 0.37 1.30 -17.90
CA ARG A 409 0.73 1.86 -19.20
C ARG A 409 -0.48 1.91 -20.11
N ILE A 410 -0.55 2.95 -20.93
CA ILE A 410 -1.44 3.02 -22.10
C ILE A 410 -0.53 3.38 -23.26
N GLU A 411 -0.41 2.48 -24.23
CA GLU A 411 0.46 2.64 -25.39
C GLU A 411 1.89 3.05 -24.98
N ASP A 412 2.32 4.25 -25.37
CA ASP A 412 3.64 4.82 -25.12
C ASP A 412 3.71 5.72 -23.87
N SER A 413 2.71 5.64 -23.00
CA SER A 413 2.58 6.48 -21.81
C SER A 413 2.48 5.63 -20.54
N VAL A 414 3.13 6.08 -19.46
CA VAL A 414 3.03 5.46 -18.13
C VAL A 414 2.36 6.44 -17.17
N TYR A 415 1.30 5.98 -16.50
CA TYR A 415 0.51 6.80 -15.57
C TYR A 415 0.57 6.22 -14.17
N GLY A 416 0.69 7.09 -13.17
CA GLY A 416 0.71 6.68 -11.77
C GLY A 416 0.76 7.86 -10.81
N LEU A 417 0.72 7.56 -9.51
CA LEU A 417 0.86 8.55 -8.46
C LEU A 417 2.32 8.68 -8.02
N ASP A 418 2.93 9.83 -8.31
CA ASP A 418 4.24 10.23 -7.83
C ASP A 418 4.12 10.99 -6.50
N ASP A 419 4.34 10.29 -5.38
CA ASP A 419 4.10 10.83 -4.02
C ASP A 419 2.75 11.56 -3.92
N GLY A 420 1.71 10.91 -4.44
CA GLY A 420 0.32 11.36 -4.43
C GLY A 420 -0.07 12.40 -5.47
N ARG A 421 0.81 12.76 -6.41
CA ARG A 421 0.46 13.58 -7.57
C ARG A 421 0.36 12.72 -8.83
N LEU A 422 -0.71 12.85 -9.60
CA LEU A 422 -0.85 12.13 -10.85
C LEU A 422 0.19 12.63 -11.87
N VAL A 423 0.90 11.70 -12.51
CA VAL A 423 1.90 12.01 -13.53
C VAL A 423 1.71 11.14 -14.77
N CYS A 424 2.19 11.65 -15.89
CA CYS A 424 2.39 10.89 -17.12
C CYS A 424 3.87 10.93 -17.50
N LEU A 425 4.44 9.76 -17.76
CA LEU A 425 5.79 9.61 -18.30
C LEU A 425 5.74 9.10 -19.73
N ASP A 426 6.74 9.50 -20.51
CA ASP A 426 7.08 8.86 -21.78
C ASP A 426 7.67 7.47 -21.51
N LEU A 427 7.12 6.42 -22.13
CA LEU A 427 7.57 5.05 -21.93
C LEU A 427 8.97 4.80 -22.50
N ALA A 428 9.34 5.47 -23.59
CA ALA A 428 10.61 5.24 -24.26
C ALA A 428 11.78 5.86 -23.49
N THR A 429 11.58 7.06 -22.92
CA THR A 429 12.66 7.80 -22.23
C THR A 429 12.56 7.79 -20.71
N GLY A 430 11.38 7.58 -20.14
CA GLY A 430 11.10 7.76 -18.71
C GLY A 430 10.99 9.22 -18.29
N ASP A 431 10.93 10.15 -19.25
CA ASP A 431 10.78 11.58 -18.98
C ASP A 431 9.34 11.94 -18.64
N LEU A 432 9.21 13.01 -17.86
CA LEU A 432 7.92 13.54 -17.47
C LEU A 432 7.26 14.27 -18.65
N ARG A 433 6.09 13.80 -19.08
CA ARG A 433 5.24 14.52 -20.03
C ARG A 433 4.45 15.63 -19.33
N TRP A 434 3.79 15.29 -18.22
CA TRP A 434 3.04 16.27 -17.42
C TRP A 434 2.88 15.85 -15.96
N ARG A 435 2.53 16.82 -15.12
CA ARG A 435 2.12 16.67 -13.72
C ARG A 435 0.72 17.23 -13.53
N GLY A 436 -0.20 16.40 -13.06
CA GLY A 436 -1.57 16.79 -12.78
C GLY A 436 -1.79 17.10 -11.30
N GLU A 437 -3.04 16.91 -10.89
CA GLU A 437 -3.52 17.17 -9.54
C GLU A 437 -3.01 16.17 -8.50
N ARG A 438 -3.20 16.53 -7.22
CA ARG A 438 -2.76 15.75 -6.06
C ARG A 438 -3.94 15.06 -5.41
N TYR A 439 -3.92 13.73 -5.44
CA TYR A 439 -4.93 12.84 -4.87
C TYR A 439 -4.46 12.14 -3.58
N GLY A 440 -3.23 12.42 -3.14
CA GLY A 440 -2.60 11.71 -2.03
C GLY A 440 -2.24 10.28 -2.41
N HIS A 441 -1.90 9.44 -1.43
CA HIS A 441 -1.52 8.04 -1.63
C HIS A 441 -2.72 7.11 -1.86
N GLY A 442 -3.52 7.45 -2.87
CA GLY A 442 -4.75 6.75 -3.26
C GLY A 442 -4.54 5.45 -4.05
N GLN A 443 -5.60 4.95 -4.68
CA GLN A 443 -5.58 3.81 -5.61
C GLN A 443 -6.10 4.23 -6.99
N LEU A 444 -5.61 3.55 -8.04
CA LEU A 444 -5.95 3.87 -9.43
C LEU A 444 -6.56 2.65 -10.13
N LEU A 445 -7.58 2.87 -10.94
CA LEU A 445 -8.10 1.90 -11.91
C LEU A 445 -8.40 2.60 -13.23
N LEU A 446 -7.96 2.02 -14.35
CA LEU A 446 -8.36 2.44 -15.69
C LEU A 446 -9.57 1.62 -16.12
N VAL A 447 -10.72 2.24 -16.33
CA VAL A 447 -11.97 1.56 -16.68
C VAL A 447 -12.55 2.20 -17.93
N ALA A 448 -12.68 1.42 -19.00
CA ALA A 448 -13.19 1.87 -20.30
C ALA A 448 -12.52 3.17 -20.79
N GLY A 449 -11.19 3.26 -20.64
CA GLY A 449 -10.38 4.41 -21.05
C GLY A 449 -10.40 5.62 -20.11
N ARG A 450 -11.11 5.55 -18.97
CA ARG A 450 -11.16 6.62 -17.96
C ARG A 450 -10.50 6.18 -16.66
N LEU A 451 -9.84 7.12 -15.99
CA LEU A 451 -9.13 6.86 -14.75
C LEU A 451 -10.07 7.10 -13.55
N LEU A 452 -10.31 6.06 -12.77
CA LEU A 452 -10.89 6.18 -11.44
C LEU A 452 -9.76 6.32 -10.42
N VAL A 453 -9.86 7.36 -9.60
CA VAL A 453 -8.94 7.63 -8.49
C VAL A 453 -9.71 7.51 -7.19
N LEU A 454 -9.34 6.54 -6.36
CA LEU A 454 -9.73 6.56 -4.94
C LEU A 454 -8.66 7.36 -4.20
N ALA A 455 -8.94 8.63 -3.90
CA ALA A 455 -8.01 9.52 -3.21
C ALA A 455 -7.78 9.09 -1.76
N GLU A 456 -6.68 9.56 -1.16
CA GLU A 456 -6.27 9.17 0.21
C GLU A 456 -7.31 9.54 1.29
N ASN A 457 -8.13 10.56 1.03
CA ASN A 457 -9.24 10.96 1.89
C ASN A 457 -10.49 10.05 1.76
N GLY A 458 -10.50 9.12 0.81
CA GLY A 458 -11.60 8.20 0.52
C GLY A 458 -12.60 8.69 -0.54
N GLU A 459 -12.33 9.82 -1.19
CA GLU A 459 -13.12 10.32 -2.32
C GLU A 459 -12.84 9.52 -3.58
N VAL A 460 -13.87 9.28 -4.40
CA VAL A 460 -13.74 8.61 -5.70
C VAL A 460 -13.92 9.67 -6.78
N ILE A 461 -12.88 9.86 -7.58
CA ILE A 461 -12.76 10.92 -8.57
C ILE A 461 -12.64 10.28 -9.96
N LEU A 462 -13.35 10.83 -10.94
CA LEU A 462 -13.23 10.41 -12.34
C LEU A 462 -12.33 11.40 -13.08
N VAL A 463 -11.30 10.87 -13.74
CA VAL A 463 -10.28 11.66 -14.45
C VAL A 463 -10.17 11.16 -15.88
N GLU A 464 -10.28 12.08 -16.82
CA GLU A 464 -9.89 11.84 -18.21
C GLU A 464 -8.39 12.09 -18.35
N ILE A 465 -7.68 11.12 -18.95
CA ILE A 465 -6.24 11.19 -19.14
C ILE A 465 -5.89 11.05 -20.61
N THR A 466 -4.92 11.86 -21.04
CA THR A 466 -4.30 11.78 -22.36
C THR A 466 -2.77 11.82 -22.22
N PRO A 467 -2.02 11.58 -23.29
CA PRO A 467 -0.57 11.81 -23.30
C PRO A 467 -0.15 13.25 -22.98
N THR A 468 -1.04 14.24 -23.15
CA THR A 468 -0.72 15.66 -23.01
C THR A 468 -1.29 16.31 -21.77
N GLU A 469 -2.38 15.77 -21.20
CA GLU A 469 -3.03 16.35 -20.02
C GLU A 469 -3.85 15.33 -19.21
N ALA A 470 -4.30 15.77 -18.04
CA ALA A 470 -5.35 15.12 -17.26
C ALA A 470 -6.40 16.15 -16.86
N ARG A 471 -7.67 15.75 -16.90
CA ARG A 471 -8.82 16.60 -16.57
C ARG A 471 -9.78 15.84 -15.66
N GLU A 472 -10.09 16.42 -14.51
CA GLU A 472 -11.15 15.92 -13.63
C GLU A 472 -12.51 16.16 -14.28
N VAL A 473 -13.41 15.17 -14.20
CA VAL A 473 -14.75 15.19 -14.81
C VAL A 473 -15.84 14.79 -13.80
N SER A 474 -15.57 15.00 -12.51
CA SER A 474 -16.41 14.62 -11.36
C SER A 474 -16.48 15.67 -10.29
#